data_AF-A0AAN8L620-F1
#
_entry.id   AF-A0AAN8L620-F1
#
_cell.length_a   1.000
_cell.length_b   1.000
_cell.length_c   1.000
_cell.angle_alpha   90.00
_cell.angle_beta   90.00
_cell.angle_gamma   90.00
#
_symmetry.space_group_name_H-M   'P 1'
#
loop_
_entity.id
_entity.type
_entity.pdbx_description
1 polymer ?
#
loop_
_entity_poly.entity_id
_entity_poly.type
_entity_poly.pdbx_seq_one_letter_code
_entity_poly.pdbx_strand_id
1 'polypeptide(L)'
;MMFVNLRRIRKCQLVQLMTTCLVLSVMMVYWEHLGGSVVSHVKSYSYRYLVNHYTFINKSFTIPRQEAHMFSNHHYLLNHPYKCSGEKNVLLLLLVKSSPENFERRRAIRSTWGNETYIRQTLGVTVKVVFVLGLPKQHEAAQIRRSRGGIQDNLVHEDRLNGDLVQQDFVDSFHNLTLKLLLQFRWAHAYCPRARFLMTSDDDIFVHMPNLVRYLHDMDRKGVTDFWIGRVHRGAPPIRRKESKYYVPYEMYPWLTYPDYTAGAGYVISRDVANKIYQASLTLNASLYIDDVFMGICAKAMGVLPQEHVYFSGEGKAPYHLCIYDKMMTSHGHVADIYELWKAATNPEVKRVTSGLFGRLYCTAVKLTLLCRPYFFNSYPCKAALL
;
A
#
# COMPACT_ATOMS: atom_id res chain seq x y z
N MET A 1 -37.31 -63.15 22.42
CA MET A 1 -36.64 -62.37 21.35
C MET A 1 -36.82 -60.87 21.67
N MET A 2 -35.89 -60.20 22.37
CA MET A 2 -35.79 -58.72 22.45
C MET A 2 -34.67 -58.29 23.42
N PHE A 3 -33.41 -58.63 23.12
CA PHE A 3 -32.26 -58.14 23.91
C PHE A 3 -31.18 -57.43 23.07
N VAL A 4 -31.46 -57.14 21.80
CA VAL A 4 -30.46 -56.55 20.88
C VAL A 4 -30.53 -55.02 20.82
N ASN A 5 -31.58 -54.37 21.33
CA ASN A 5 -31.79 -52.93 21.04
C ASN A 5 -31.21 -51.96 22.08
N LEU A 6 -31.09 -52.26 23.37
CA LEU A 6 -30.65 -51.22 24.34
C LEU A 6 -29.15 -50.85 24.22
N ARG A 7 -28.25 -51.82 24.01
CA ARG A 7 -26.80 -51.55 23.91
C ARG A 7 -26.43 -50.85 22.61
N ARG A 8 -27.13 -51.16 21.50
CA ARG A 8 -26.90 -50.53 20.18
C ARG A 8 -27.45 -49.11 20.14
N ILE A 9 -28.62 -48.86 20.74
CA ILE A 9 -29.21 -47.53 20.88
C ILE A 9 -28.33 -46.63 21.77
N ARG A 10 -27.81 -47.14 22.91
CA ARG A 10 -26.87 -46.39 23.75
C ARG A 10 -25.56 -46.05 23.04
N LYS A 11 -25.04 -46.96 22.20
CA LYS A 11 -23.85 -46.68 21.37
C LYS A 11 -24.13 -45.64 20.29
N CYS A 12 -25.28 -45.70 19.59
CA CYS A 12 -25.65 -44.67 18.62
C CYS A 12 -25.88 -43.30 19.28
N GLN A 13 -26.56 -43.24 20.42
CA GLN A 13 -26.76 -42.01 21.19
C GLN A 13 -25.43 -41.43 21.68
N LEU A 14 -24.50 -42.27 22.15
CA LEU A 14 -23.17 -41.84 22.55
C LEU A 14 -22.37 -41.30 21.34
N VAL A 15 -22.41 -41.98 20.19
CA VAL A 15 -21.75 -41.52 18.97
C VAL A 15 -22.36 -40.20 18.49
N GLN A 16 -23.69 -40.06 18.54
CA GLN A 16 -24.40 -38.84 18.16
C GLN A 16 -24.09 -37.67 19.12
N LEU A 17 -23.94 -37.94 20.42
CA LEU A 17 -23.49 -36.95 21.40
C LEU A 17 -22.05 -36.52 21.14
N MET A 18 -21.15 -37.48 20.85
CA MET A 18 -19.75 -37.18 20.57
C MET A 18 -19.59 -36.40 19.26
N THR A 19 -20.34 -36.74 18.21
CA THR A 19 -20.30 -35.99 16.95
C THR A 19 -20.92 -34.61 17.09
N THR A 20 -22.03 -34.45 17.83
CA THR A 20 -22.59 -33.12 18.09
C THR A 20 -21.66 -32.26 18.95
N CYS A 21 -21.02 -32.82 19.99
CA CYS A 21 -19.99 -32.11 20.75
C CYS A 21 -18.78 -31.73 19.88
N LEU A 22 -18.32 -32.62 19.00
CA LEU A 22 -17.23 -32.32 18.05
C LEU A 22 -17.62 -31.20 17.08
N VAL A 23 -18.83 -31.25 16.50
CA VAL A 23 -19.32 -30.21 15.59
C VAL A 23 -19.48 -28.89 16.33
N LEU A 24 -20.01 -28.89 17.56
CA LEU A 24 -20.15 -27.69 18.37
C LEU A 24 -18.80 -27.11 18.79
N SER A 25 -17.82 -27.94 19.13
CA SER A 25 -16.47 -27.47 19.47
C SER A 25 -15.73 -26.95 18.23
N VAL A 26 -15.85 -27.60 17.07
CA VAL A 26 -15.33 -27.08 15.80
C VAL A 26 -16.02 -25.77 15.43
N MET A 27 -17.35 -25.68 15.59
CA MET A 27 -18.11 -24.45 15.36
C MET A 27 -17.72 -23.35 16.34
N MET A 28 -17.52 -23.64 17.63
CA MET A 28 -17.06 -22.66 18.64
C MET A 28 -15.65 -22.16 18.36
N VAL A 29 -14.72 -23.05 17.99
CA VAL A 29 -13.35 -22.68 17.59
C VAL A 29 -13.36 -21.83 16.30
N TYR A 30 -14.19 -22.20 15.32
CA TYR A 30 -14.39 -21.40 14.12
C TYR A 30 -15.11 -20.07 14.43
N TRP A 31 -16.03 -20.05 15.39
CA TRP A 31 -16.81 -18.89 15.79
C TRP A 31 -16.01 -17.90 16.63
N GLU A 32 -15.06 -18.33 17.46
CA GLU A 32 -14.13 -17.42 18.12
C GLU A 32 -13.19 -16.76 17.10
N HIS A 33 -12.73 -17.52 16.10
CA HIS A 33 -11.84 -17.00 15.05
C HIS A 33 -12.56 -16.08 14.04
N LEU A 34 -13.75 -16.47 13.58
CA LEU A 34 -14.62 -15.65 12.72
C LEU A 34 -15.23 -14.48 13.48
N GLY A 35 -15.62 -14.71 14.74
CA GLY A 35 -16.28 -13.75 15.60
C GLY A 35 -15.40 -12.55 15.88
N GLY A 36 -14.10 -12.71 16.18
CA GLY A 36 -13.23 -11.57 16.45
C GLY A 36 -13.13 -10.57 15.28
N SER A 37 -12.90 -11.07 14.06
CA SER A 37 -12.76 -10.22 12.86
C SER A 37 -14.11 -9.63 12.42
N VAL A 38 -15.15 -10.47 12.32
CA VAL A 38 -16.49 -10.03 11.90
C VAL A 38 -17.09 -9.07 12.92
N VAL A 39 -17.00 -9.35 14.22
CA VAL A 39 -17.48 -8.44 15.27
C VAL A 39 -16.70 -7.13 15.27
N SER A 40 -15.39 -7.16 15.05
CA SER A 40 -14.58 -5.94 14.93
C SER A 40 -15.03 -5.09 13.74
N HIS A 41 -15.25 -5.71 12.58
CA HIS A 41 -15.77 -5.02 11.39
C HIS A 41 -17.19 -4.50 11.58
N VAL A 42 -18.10 -5.26 12.20
CA VAL A 42 -19.47 -4.83 12.49
C VAL A 42 -19.47 -3.67 13.49
N LYS A 43 -18.65 -3.73 14.55
CA LYS A 43 -18.47 -2.63 15.50
C LYS A 43 -17.92 -1.39 14.82
N SER A 44 -16.91 -1.55 13.97
CA SER A 44 -16.30 -0.46 13.22
C SER A 44 -17.28 0.20 12.25
N TYR A 45 -18.04 -0.61 11.51
CA TYR A 45 -19.07 -0.13 10.59
C TYR A 45 -20.19 0.60 11.35
N SER A 46 -20.66 0.03 12.45
CA SER A 46 -21.69 0.65 13.31
C SER A 46 -21.19 1.96 13.91
N TYR A 47 -19.94 2.00 14.42
CA TYR A 47 -19.32 3.20 14.95
C TYR A 47 -19.18 4.29 13.88
N ARG A 48 -18.72 3.93 12.69
CA ARG A 48 -18.64 4.85 11.56
C ARG A 48 -20.01 5.43 11.22
N TYR A 49 -21.05 4.60 11.15
CA TYR A 49 -22.40 5.04 10.81
C TYR A 49 -23.00 5.95 11.91
N LEU A 50 -22.82 5.59 13.19
CA LEU A 50 -23.46 6.25 14.32
C LEU A 50 -22.72 7.49 14.82
N VAL A 51 -21.38 7.43 14.87
CA VAL A 51 -20.56 8.51 15.42
C VAL A 51 -20.07 9.43 14.31
N ASN A 52 -19.66 8.86 13.16
CA ASN A 52 -19.10 9.47 11.93
C ASN A 52 -18.23 10.74 12.05
N HIS A 53 -17.77 11.07 13.24
CA HIS A 53 -17.06 12.29 13.53
C HIS A 53 -15.73 11.87 14.14
N TYR A 54 -14.72 11.70 13.29
CA TYR A 54 -13.32 11.61 13.69
C TYR A 54 -12.79 12.95 14.24
N THR A 55 -13.64 13.73 14.92
CA THR A 55 -13.33 15.03 15.52
C THR A 55 -12.30 14.91 16.64
N PHE A 56 -12.13 13.70 17.19
CA PHE A 56 -11.09 13.37 18.16
C PHE A 56 -9.68 13.45 17.57
N ILE A 57 -9.49 13.21 16.26
CA ILE A 57 -8.15 13.10 15.67
C ILE A 57 -7.34 14.39 15.90
N ASN A 58 -7.93 15.54 15.59
CA ASN A 58 -7.26 16.83 15.77
C ASN A 58 -6.98 17.16 17.23
N LYS A 59 -7.80 16.68 18.18
CA LYS A 59 -7.59 16.97 19.60
C LYS A 59 -6.59 16.03 20.26
N SER A 60 -6.56 14.76 19.84
CA SER A 60 -5.82 13.71 20.53
C SER A 60 -4.47 13.39 19.90
N PHE A 61 -4.28 13.64 18.59
CA PHE A 61 -2.99 13.43 17.92
C PHE A 61 -2.13 14.69 17.86
N THR A 62 -2.71 15.88 18.00
CA THR A 62 -1.93 17.12 17.94
C THR A 62 -1.03 17.26 19.15
N ILE A 63 0.26 17.43 18.88
CA ILE A 63 1.33 17.63 19.86
C ILE A 63 2.10 18.91 19.51
N PRO A 64 2.86 19.50 20.46
CA PRO A 64 3.74 20.62 20.16
C PRO A 64 4.70 20.32 19.01
N ARG A 65 4.99 21.32 18.17
CA ARG A 65 5.83 21.16 16.98
C ARG A 65 7.22 20.63 17.31
N GLN A 66 7.78 21.00 18.46
CA GLN A 66 9.06 20.52 18.95
C GLN A 66 9.04 19.00 19.20
N GLU A 67 7.94 18.47 19.75
CA GLU A 67 7.77 17.04 19.96
C GLU A 67 7.56 16.30 18.63
N ALA A 68 6.71 16.85 17.74
CA ALA A 68 6.53 16.29 16.40
C ALA A 68 7.84 16.25 15.60
N HIS A 69 8.70 17.25 15.78
CA HIS A 69 10.00 17.31 15.13
C HIS A 69 10.89 16.11 15.48
N MET A 70 10.76 15.52 16.68
CA MET A 70 11.54 14.35 17.10
C MET A 70 11.36 13.16 16.14
N PHE A 71 10.16 12.95 15.59
CA PHE A 71 9.91 11.89 14.62
C PHE A 71 10.57 12.15 13.26
N SER A 72 10.84 13.41 12.94
CA SER A 72 11.44 13.81 11.66
C SER A 72 12.93 14.16 11.75
N ASN A 73 13.51 14.19 12.96
CA ASN A 73 14.88 14.65 13.22
C ASN A 73 15.93 13.57 12.95
N HIS A 74 15.95 13.08 11.71
CA HIS A 74 16.89 12.07 11.23
C HIS A 74 17.83 12.70 10.19
N HIS A 75 19.11 12.36 10.27
CA HIS A 75 20.12 12.87 9.34
C HIS A 75 20.10 12.08 8.04
N TYR A 76 20.32 12.79 6.92
CA TYR A 76 20.49 12.15 5.62
C TYR A 76 21.86 11.48 5.52
N LEU A 77 21.88 10.20 5.17
CA LEU A 77 23.09 9.44 4.87
C LEU A 77 23.38 9.42 3.36
N LEU A 78 22.33 9.28 2.56
CA LEU A 78 22.33 9.39 1.11
C LEU A 78 21.21 10.36 0.72
N ASN A 79 21.51 11.33 -0.15
CA ASN A 79 20.55 12.35 -0.57
C ASN A 79 20.90 12.93 -1.93
N HIS A 80 19.86 13.31 -2.69
CA HIS A 80 19.97 13.88 -4.03
C HIS A 80 19.15 15.16 -4.18
N PRO A 81 19.58 16.29 -3.56
CA PRO A 81 18.81 17.54 -3.55
C PRO A 81 18.58 18.11 -4.96
N TYR A 82 19.38 17.70 -5.94
CA TYR A 82 19.29 18.15 -7.32
C TYR A 82 18.52 17.21 -8.26
N LYS A 83 17.95 16.09 -7.77
CA LYS A 83 17.23 15.10 -8.59
C LYS A 83 16.06 15.71 -9.40
N CYS A 84 15.35 16.67 -8.80
CA CYS A 84 14.29 17.43 -9.47
C CYS A 84 14.75 18.83 -9.95
N SER A 85 16.01 19.21 -9.73
CA SER A 85 16.54 20.51 -10.15
C SER A 85 16.68 20.58 -11.67
N GLY A 86 16.36 21.73 -12.26
CA GLY A 86 16.40 21.95 -13.71
C GLY A 86 15.16 21.47 -14.48
N GLU A 87 14.32 20.63 -13.87
CA GLU A 87 13.09 20.14 -14.49
C GLU A 87 11.94 21.11 -14.20
N LYS A 88 11.43 21.81 -15.22
CA LYS A 88 10.32 22.74 -15.04
C LYS A 88 8.98 22.03 -14.82
N ASN A 89 8.80 20.84 -15.40
CA ASN A 89 7.53 20.13 -15.48
C ASN A 89 7.67 18.64 -15.08
N VAL A 90 7.87 18.36 -13.79
CA VAL A 90 7.79 16.99 -13.26
C VAL A 90 6.31 16.61 -13.11
N LEU A 91 5.82 15.67 -13.93
CA LEU A 91 4.43 15.19 -13.82
C LEU A 91 4.24 14.38 -12.54
N LEU A 92 5.17 13.46 -12.25
CA LEU A 92 5.08 12.54 -11.12
C LEU A 92 6.44 12.43 -10.41
N LEU A 93 6.44 12.61 -9.10
CA LEU A 93 7.49 12.10 -8.23
C LEU A 93 7.05 10.74 -7.67
N LEU A 94 7.80 9.68 -7.95
CA LEU A 94 7.54 8.33 -7.49
C LEU A 94 8.56 7.96 -6.41
N LEU A 95 8.05 7.83 -5.18
CA LEU A 95 8.83 7.46 -4.00
C LEU A 95 8.58 5.99 -3.67
N VAL A 96 9.59 5.15 -3.88
CA VAL A 96 9.48 3.71 -3.67
C VAL A 96 10.05 3.35 -2.29
N LYS A 97 9.21 2.84 -1.40
CA LYS A 97 9.63 2.29 -0.12
C LYS A 97 10.38 0.98 -0.37
N SER A 98 11.67 0.94 -0.06
CA SER A 98 12.50 -0.25 -0.22
C SER A 98 13.33 -0.50 1.04
N SER A 99 13.75 -1.73 1.27
CA SER A 99 14.68 -2.09 2.36
C SER A 99 16.13 -2.12 1.85
N PRO A 100 17.14 -1.84 2.68
CA PRO A 100 18.56 -1.87 2.32
C PRO A 100 18.99 -3.08 1.48
N GLU A 101 18.54 -4.27 1.88
CA GLU A 101 18.84 -5.57 1.28
C GLU A 101 18.21 -5.82 -0.10
N ASN A 102 17.20 -5.04 -0.49
CA ASN A 102 16.40 -5.28 -1.70
C ASN A 102 17.03 -4.71 -3.00
N PHE A 103 18.35 -4.88 -3.18
CA PHE A 103 19.09 -4.39 -4.35
C PHE A 103 18.49 -4.87 -5.68
N GLU A 104 18.18 -6.17 -5.79
CA GLU A 104 17.62 -6.75 -7.02
C GLU A 104 16.21 -6.24 -7.32
N ARG A 105 15.39 -5.95 -6.30
CA ARG A 105 14.06 -5.35 -6.51
C ARG A 105 14.19 -3.94 -7.07
N ARG A 106 15.05 -3.11 -6.49
CA ARG A 106 15.33 -1.76 -7.01
C ARG A 106 15.86 -1.80 -8.43
N ARG A 107 16.81 -2.70 -8.73
CA ARG A 107 17.32 -2.92 -10.08
C ARG A 107 16.19 -3.29 -11.04
N ALA A 108 15.33 -4.24 -10.68
CA ALA A 108 14.22 -4.66 -11.52
C ALA A 108 13.23 -3.52 -11.81
N ILE A 109 12.94 -2.69 -10.82
CA ILE A 109 12.11 -1.49 -10.99
C ILE A 109 12.76 -0.52 -11.98
N ARG A 110 14.05 -0.20 -11.82
CA ARG A 110 14.80 0.68 -12.75
C ARG A 110 14.80 0.14 -14.18
N SER A 111 14.87 -1.18 -14.35
CA SER A 111 14.87 -1.85 -15.66
C SER A 111 13.47 -2.04 -16.27
N THR A 112 12.40 -1.78 -15.51
CA THR A 112 11.01 -1.98 -15.96
C THR A 112 10.18 -0.70 -15.82
N TRP A 113 9.19 -0.66 -14.94
CA TRP A 113 8.21 0.42 -14.84
C TRP A 113 8.78 1.72 -14.26
N GLY A 114 9.93 1.67 -13.58
CA GLY A 114 10.64 2.82 -13.01
C GLY A 114 11.72 3.40 -13.93
N ASN A 115 11.80 2.97 -15.19
CA ASN A 115 12.81 3.46 -16.13
C ASN A 115 12.51 4.90 -16.60
N GLU A 116 13.17 5.89 -15.98
CA GLU A 116 12.97 7.33 -16.30
C GLU A 116 13.23 7.65 -17.79
N THR A 117 14.20 6.99 -18.43
CA THR A 117 14.53 7.18 -19.85
C THR A 117 13.40 6.72 -20.76
N TYR A 118 12.88 5.51 -20.53
CA TYR A 118 11.71 4.98 -21.25
C TYR A 118 10.50 5.91 -21.08
N ILE A 119 10.21 6.33 -19.84
CA ILE A 119 9.06 7.20 -19.56
C ILE A 119 9.19 8.52 -20.32
N ARG A 120 10.36 9.15 -20.31
CA ARG A 120 10.61 10.40 -21.02
C ARG A 120 10.50 10.25 -22.53
N GLN A 121 11.17 9.25 -23.10
CA GLN A 121 11.27 9.09 -24.55
C GLN A 121 9.99 8.53 -25.18
N THR A 122 9.33 7.58 -24.51
CA THR A 122 8.17 6.87 -25.05
C THR A 122 6.83 7.45 -24.59
N LEU A 123 6.74 7.94 -23.35
CA LEU A 123 5.48 8.50 -22.81
C LEU A 123 5.45 10.04 -22.85
N GLY A 124 6.56 10.69 -23.19
CA GLY A 124 6.62 12.15 -23.39
C GLY A 124 6.45 12.99 -22.12
N VAL A 125 6.67 12.40 -20.94
CA VAL A 125 6.51 13.07 -19.66
C VAL A 125 7.74 12.88 -18.77
N THR A 126 7.94 13.79 -17.82
CA THR A 126 9.01 13.65 -16.82
C THR A 126 8.45 13.04 -15.54
N VAL A 127 8.97 11.85 -15.20
CA VAL A 127 8.77 11.19 -13.91
C VAL A 127 10.14 11.07 -13.24
N LYS A 128 10.19 11.33 -11.93
CA LYS A 128 11.40 11.11 -11.12
C LYS A 128 11.15 9.95 -10.17
N VAL A 129 12.04 8.98 -10.17
CA VAL A 129 11.96 7.80 -9.30
C VAL A 129 13.04 7.93 -8.24
N VAL A 130 12.65 7.74 -6.98
CA VAL A 130 13.53 7.82 -5.81
C VAL A 130 13.19 6.67 -4.87
N PHE A 131 14.20 5.90 -4.45
CA PHE A 131 14.06 4.85 -3.46
C PHE A 131 14.34 5.39 -2.07
N VAL A 132 13.44 5.09 -1.13
CA VAL A 132 13.49 5.62 0.23
C VAL A 132 13.79 4.50 1.23
N LEU A 133 14.88 4.67 1.99
CA LEU A 133 15.45 3.63 2.86
C LEU A 133 15.77 4.16 4.26
N GLY A 134 15.83 3.26 5.23
CA GLY A 134 16.48 3.45 6.52
C GLY A 134 17.84 2.75 6.59
N LEU A 135 18.37 2.59 7.81
CA LEU A 135 19.54 1.79 8.13
C LEU A 135 19.22 0.29 8.09
N PRO A 136 20.18 -0.57 7.67
CA PRO A 136 20.04 -2.02 7.79
C PRO A 136 19.87 -2.44 9.25
N LYS A 137 19.16 -3.55 9.48
CA LYS A 137 18.92 -4.05 10.85
C LYS A 137 20.23 -4.51 11.49
N GLN A 138 20.35 -4.36 12.82
CA GLN A 138 21.59 -4.67 13.55
C GLN A 138 22.11 -6.11 13.36
N HIS A 139 21.23 -7.10 13.28
CA HIS A 139 21.63 -8.50 13.04
C HIS A 139 22.23 -8.71 11.64
N GLU A 140 21.72 -8.00 10.64
CA GLU A 140 22.22 -8.02 9.26
C GLU A 140 23.53 -7.22 9.15
N ALA A 141 23.63 -6.09 9.86
CA ALA A 141 24.86 -5.33 10.00
C ALA A 141 25.98 -6.13 10.71
N ALA A 142 25.63 -6.99 11.67
CA ALA A 142 26.56 -7.83 12.43
C ALA A 142 26.98 -9.12 11.69
N GLN A 143 26.07 -9.78 10.95
CA GLN A 143 26.42 -10.95 10.12
C GLN A 143 27.42 -10.61 9.02
N ILE A 144 27.39 -9.37 8.51
CA ILE A 144 28.18 -8.96 7.33
C ILE A 144 29.47 -8.23 7.70
N ARG A 145 29.67 -7.79 8.95
CA ARG A 145 31.01 -7.36 9.44
C ARG A 145 32.11 -8.42 9.26
N ARG A 146 31.74 -9.68 8.98
CA ARG A 146 32.63 -10.81 8.69
C ARG A 146 32.92 -11.03 7.20
N SER A 147 32.21 -10.34 6.30
CA SER A 147 32.38 -10.39 4.84
C SER A 147 32.86 -9.03 4.36
N ARG A 148 33.88 -8.97 3.49
CA ARG A 148 34.41 -7.69 2.99
C ARG A 148 33.29 -6.90 2.26
N GLY A 149 32.84 -5.78 2.84
CA GLY A 149 31.81 -4.87 2.31
C GLY A 149 30.45 -5.04 2.99
N GLY A 150 30.08 -4.12 3.88
CA GLY A 150 28.77 -4.13 4.55
C GLY A 150 27.61 -3.79 3.59
N ILE A 151 26.36 -4.07 3.98
CA ILE A 151 25.16 -3.61 3.21
C ILE A 151 25.23 -2.11 2.95
N GLN A 152 25.70 -1.31 3.92
CA GLN A 152 25.85 0.13 3.76
C GLN A 152 26.87 0.50 2.67
N ASP A 153 28.00 -0.21 2.57
CA ASP A 153 29.00 0.04 1.52
C ASP A 153 28.42 -0.28 0.14
N ASN A 154 27.64 -1.37 0.05
CA ASN A 154 26.94 -1.75 -1.18
C ASN A 154 25.87 -0.72 -1.57
N LEU A 155 25.15 -0.14 -0.61
CA LEU A 155 24.21 0.96 -0.86
C LEU A 155 24.94 2.21 -1.37
N VAL A 156 26.07 2.58 -0.78
CA VAL A 156 26.88 3.70 -1.26
C VAL A 156 27.38 3.45 -2.68
N HIS A 157 27.77 2.21 -3.01
CA HIS A 157 28.17 1.85 -4.36
C HIS A 157 26.98 1.91 -5.35
N GLU A 158 25.82 1.37 -4.98
CA GLU A 158 24.59 1.46 -5.78
C GLU A 158 24.21 2.92 -6.04
N ASP A 159 24.29 3.78 -5.01
CA ASP A 159 23.91 5.18 -5.11
C ASP A 159 24.85 5.97 -6.02
N ARG A 160 26.15 5.69 -5.98
CA ARG A 160 27.12 6.29 -6.91
C ARG A 160 26.79 6.00 -8.38
N LEU A 161 26.20 4.84 -8.66
CA LEU A 161 25.85 4.43 -10.02
C LEU A 161 24.49 4.99 -10.48
N ASN A 162 23.52 5.11 -9.58
CA ASN A 162 22.12 5.39 -9.95
C ASN A 162 21.62 6.77 -9.49
N GLY A 163 22.20 7.35 -8.43
CA GLY A 163 21.86 8.69 -7.92
C GLY A 163 20.38 8.85 -7.54
N ASP A 164 19.78 7.81 -6.97
CA ASP A 164 18.34 7.74 -6.70
C ASP A 164 17.98 7.16 -5.32
N LEU A 165 18.95 6.98 -4.42
CA LEU A 165 18.69 6.55 -3.05
C LEU A 165 18.59 7.76 -2.10
N VAL A 166 17.51 7.81 -1.32
CA VAL A 166 17.36 8.72 -0.20
C VAL A 166 17.30 7.91 1.08
N GLN A 167 18.30 8.08 1.93
CA GLN A 167 18.45 7.30 3.16
C GLN A 167 18.59 8.22 4.37
N GLN A 168 17.90 7.87 5.45
CA GLN A 168 18.07 8.50 6.77
C GLN A 168 18.49 7.50 7.84
N ASP A 169 19.00 8.01 8.96
CA ASP A 169 19.58 7.28 10.07
C ASP A 169 18.58 6.65 11.07
N PHE A 170 17.39 6.24 10.61
CA PHE A 170 16.47 5.38 11.38
C PHE A 170 16.57 3.92 10.94
N VAL A 171 16.40 2.96 11.85
CA VAL A 171 16.43 1.53 11.50
C VAL A 171 15.25 1.17 10.58
N ASP A 172 15.54 0.53 9.45
CA ASP A 172 14.53 0.08 8.51
C ASP A 172 13.78 -1.14 9.06
N SER A 173 12.58 -0.91 9.56
CA SER A 173 11.72 -1.95 10.14
C SER A 173 10.26 -1.63 9.91
N PHE A 174 9.41 -2.65 10.01
CA PHE A 174 7.96 -2.47 9.92
C PHE A 174 7.44 -1.42 10.92
N HIS A 175 7.98 -1.41 12.15
CA HIS A 175 7.58 -0.47 13.19
C HIS A 175 8.06 0.98 12.95
N ASN A 176 8.93 1.19 11.95
CA ASN A 176 9.44 2.50 11.58
C ASN A 176 8.96 2.95 10.18
N LEU A 177 7.96 2.28 9.60
CA LEU A 177 7.40 2.68 8.31
C LEU A 177 6.87 4.11 8.32
N THR A 178 6.31 4.57 9.44
CA THR A 178 5.87 5.97 9.58
C THR A 178 7.03 6.95 9.50
N LEU A 179 8.23 6.61 10.01
CA LEU A 179 9.42 7.46 9.82
C LEU A 179 9.81 7.53 8.34
N LYS A 180 9.71 6.41 7.63
CA LYS A 180 9.93 6.36 6.17
C LYS A 180 8.89 7.16 5.39
N LEU A 181 7.64 7.21 5.85
CA LEU A 181 6.61 8.09 5.30
C LEU A 181 6.96 9.57 5.54
N LEU A 182 7.35 9.95 6.76
CA LEU A 182 7.77 11.31 7.07
C LEU A 182 8.95 11.76 6.19
N LEU A 183 9.92 10.88 5.97
CA LEU A 183 11.03 11.09 5.06
C LEU A 183 10.55 11.39 3.64
N GLN A 184 9.63 10.59 3.09
CA GLN A 184 9.06 10.81 1.76
C GLN A 184 8.46 12.20 1.60
N PHE A 185 7.57 12.61 2.51
CA PHE A 185 6.90 13.91 2.44
C PHE A 185 7.84 15.08 2.69
N ARG A 186 8.77 14.95 3.65
CA ARG A 186 9.80 15.97 3.92
C ARG A 186 10.70 16.17 2.71
N TRP A 187 11.18 15.08 2.10
CA TRP A 187 12.06 15.14 0.94
C TRP A 187 11.34 15.72 -0.28
N ALA A 188 10.11 15.28 -0.54
CA ALA A 188 9.30 15.82 -1.63
C ALA A 188 9.05 17.32 -1.48
N HIS A 189 8.71 17.76 -0.26
CA HIS A 189 8.49 19.18 0.03
C HIS A 189 9.77 20.01 -0.16
N ALA A 190 10.93 19.51 0.32
CA ALA A 190 12.19 20.24 0.26
C ALA A 190 12.83 20.28 -1.13
N TYR A 191 12.83 19.15 -1.84
CA TYR A 191 13.66 18.95 -3.03
C TYR A 191 12.87 18.74 -4.33
N CYS A 192 11.56 18.52 -4.26
CA CYS A 192 10.72 18.39 -5.44
C CYS A 192 9.35 19.09 -5.33
N PRO A 193 9.27 20.35 -4.83
CA PRO A 193 8.00 21.01 -4.51
C PRO A 193 7.13 21.31 -5.75
N ARG A 194 7.68 21.21 -6.96
CA ARG A 194 6.97 21.51 -8.21
C ARG A 194 6.35 20.29 -8.89
N ALA A 195 6.61 19.07 -8.40
CA ALA A 195 5.99 17.87 -8.94
C ALA A 195 4.46 17.99 -8.88
N ARG A 196 3.76 17.69 -9.98
CA ARG A 196 2.30 17.84 -10.07
C ARG A 196 1.56 16.80 -9.24
N PHE A 197 2.07 15.57 -9.27
CA PHE A 197 1.62 14.47 -8.45
C PHE A 197 2.79 13.83 -7.70
N LEU A 198 2.45 13.21 -6.57
CA LEU A 198 3.33 12.33 -5.82
C LEU A 198 2.69 10.96 -5.74
N MET A 199 3.46 9.91 -5.99
CA MET A 199 3.06 8.53 -5.76
C MET A 199 4.01 7.90 -4.76
N THR A 200 3.46 7.17 -3.80
CA THR A 200 4.22 6.19 -3.03
C THR A 200 3.88 4.79 -3.52
N SER A 201 4.84 3.87 -3.39
CA SER A 201 4.68 2.46 -3.71
C SER A 201 5.66 1.64 -2.87
N ASP A 202 5.29 0.40 -2.55
CA ASP A 202 6.26 -0.59 -2.06
C ASP A 202 7.10 -1.17 -3.21
N ASP A 203 8.25 -1.77 -2.89
CA ASP A 203 9.19 -2.32 -3.87
C ASP A 203 8.83 -3.72 -4.43
N ASP A 204 7.71 -4.28 -4.00
CA ASP A 204 7.11 -5.51 -4.53
C ASP A 204 5.81 -5.24 -5.31
N ILE A 205 5.61 -4.00 -5.77
CA ILE A 205 4.42 -3.59 -6.51
C ILE A 205 4.78 -3.41 -7.98
N PHE A 206 3.89 -3.85 -8.85
CA PHE A 206 3.94 -3.52 -10.26
C PHE A 206 3.14 -2.24 -10.52
N VAL A 207 3.74 -1.24 -11.15
CA VAL A 207 3.04 -0.03 -11.60
C VAL A 207 2.92 -0.06 -13.12
N HIS A 208 1.70 -0.03 -13.64
CA HIS A 208 1.47 0.05 -15.09
C HIS A 208 1.70 1.49 -15.58
N MET A 209 2.97 1.88 -15.72
CA MET A 209 3.36 3.27 -15.98
C MET A 209 2.65 3.93 -17.19
N PRO A 210 2.45 3.28 -18.36
CA PRO A 210 1.67 3.88 -19.46
C PRO A 210 0.20 4.19 -19.13
N ASN A 211 -0.46 3.38 -18.29
CA ASN A 211 -1.84 3.60 -17.89
C ASN A 211 -1.90 4.73 -16.86
N LEU A 212 -0.98 4.72 -15.91
CA LEU A 212 -0.87 5.74 -14.87
C LEU A 212 -0.60 7.12 -15.47
N VAL A 213 0.41 7.26 -16.34
CA VAL A 213 0.76 8.53 -16.98
C VAL A 213 -0.42 9.11 -17.76
N ARG A 214 -1.10 8.28 -18.56
CA ARG A 214 -2.29 8.71 -19.31
C ARG A 214 -3.40 9.21 -18.39
N TYR A 215 -3.64 8.52 -17.28
CA TYR A 215 -4.63 8.94 -16.30
C TYR A 215 -4.24 10.24 -15.60
N LEU A 216 -2.98 10.40 -15.18
CA LEU A 216 -2.49 11.61 -14.51
C LEU A 216 -2.45 12.82 -15.44
N HIS A 217 -2.16 12.63 -16.72
CA HIS A 217 -2.24 13.70 -17.72
C HIS A 217 -3.68 14.20 -17.87
N ASP A 218 -4.68 13.32 -17.84
CA ASP A 218 -6.10 13.70 -17.85
C ASP A 218 -6.49 14.47 -16.59
N MET A 219 -6.01 14.03 -15.42
CA MET A 219 -6.26 14.69 -14.15
C MET A 219 -5.61 16.07 -14.08
N ASP A 220 -4.38 16.21 -14.58
CA ASP A 220 -3.67 17.49 -14.66
C ASP A 220 -4.38 18.48 -15.59
N ARG A 221 -4.82 18.03 -16.77
CA ARG A 221 -5.61 18.87 -17.69
C ARG A 221 -6.91 19.36 -17.07
N LYS A 222 -7.53 18.56 -16.19
CA LYS A 222 -8.73 18.95 -15.43
C LYS A 222 -8.42 19.86 -14.24
N GLY A 223 -7.16 20.07 -13.91
CA GLY A 223 -6.75 20.92 -12.78
C GLY A 223 -7.22 20.37 -11.42
N VAL A 224 -7.20 19.05 -11.24
CA VAL A 224 -7.66 18.45 -9.97
C VAL A 224 -6.85 18.95 -8.78
N THR A 225 -7.54 19.23 -7.69
CA THR A 225 -7.00 19.58 -6.37
C THR A 225 -7.66 18.68 -5.32
N ASP A 226 -7.09 18.59 -4.12
CA ASP A 226 -7.54 17.65 -3.09
C ASP A 226 -7.63 16.21 -3.61
N PHE A 227 -6.70 15.88 -4.50
CA PHE A 227 -6.67 14.62 -5.20
C PHE A 227 -5.85 13.60 -4.41
N TRP A 228 -6.50 12.53 -3.97
CA TRP A 228 -5.86 11.39 -3.32
C TRP A 228 -6.57 10.12 -3.75
N ILE A 229 -5.91 9.29 -4.56
CA ILE A 229 -6.47 8.05 -5.09
C ILE A 229 -5.65 6.82 -4.71
N GLY A 230 -6.34 5.70 -4.55
CA GLY A 230 -5.75 4.39 -4.32
C GLY A 230 -6.83 3.35 -4.02
N ARG A 231 -6.43 2.22 -3.44
CA ARG A 231 -7.37 1.26 -2.84
C ARG A 231 -7.76 1.75 -1.44
N VAL A 232 -9.01 2.12 -1.23
CA VAL A 232 -9.47 2.77 0.02
C VAL A 232 -9.97 1.75 1.02
N HIS A 233 -9.39 1.80 2.22
CA HIS A 233 -9.89 1.16 3.42
C HIS A 233 -10.83 2.13 4.15
N ARG A 234 -12.09 1.72 4.28
CA ARG A 234 -13.16 2.56 4.82
C ARG A 234 -13.48 2.16 6.24
N GLY A 235 -13.07 2.97 7.22
CA GLY A 235 -13.31 2.69 8.63
C GLY A 235 -12.81 1.30 9.03
N ALA A 236 -11.58 0.95 8.65
CA ALA A 236 -11.02 -0.34 9.04
C ALA A 236 -10.74 -0.33 10.56
N PRO A 237 -11.06 -1.40 11.29
CA PRO A 237 -10.73 -1.48 12.71
C PRO A 237 -9.23 -1.72 12.92
N PRO A 238 -8.64 -1.18 14.01
CA PRO A 238 -7.34 -1.62 14.47
C PRO A 238 -7.33 -3.11 14.81
N ILE A 239 -6.31 -3.84 14.38
CA ILE A 239 -6.18 -5.26 14.71
C ILE A 239 -5.63 -5.37 16.14
N ARG A 240 -6.38 -5.99 17.04
CA ARG A 240 -6.02 -6.14 18.47
C ARG A 240 -5.39 -7.47 18.83
N ARG A 241 -5.16 -8.34 17.84
CA ARG A 241 -4.50 -9.65 18.02
C ARG A 241 -2.99 -9.49 18.00
N LYS A 242 -2.31 -9.84 19.08
CA LYS A 242 -0.85 -9.62 19.27
C LYS A 242 0.02 -10.39 18.27
N GLU A 243 -0.50 -11.48 17.70
CA GLU A 243 0.22 -12.32 16.74
C GLU A 243 0.19 -11.75 15.33
N SER A 244 -0.65 -10.74 15.07
CA SER A 244 -0.73 -10.09 13.78
C SER A 244 0.43 -9.12 13.59
N LYS A 245 1.06 -9.15 12.41
CA LYS A 245 1.99 -8.10 11.95
C LYS A 245 1.37 -6.69 12.09
N TYR A 246 0.06 -6.59 11.93
CA TYR A 246 -0.70 -5.33 11.99
C TYR A 246 -1.34 -5.07 13.37
N TYR A 247 -0.91 -5.79 14.42
CA TYR A 247 -1.36 -5.52 15.79
C TYR A 247 -1.20 -4.04 16.12
N VAL A 248 -2.18 -3.42 16.78
CA VAL A 248 -2.07 -2.06 17.34
C VAL A 248 -2.64 -2.06 18.76
N PRO A 249 -1.85 -1.71 19.79
CA PRO A 249 -2.31 -1.64 21.18
C PRO A 249 -3.30 -0.49 21.42
N TYR A 250 -4.13 -0.60 22.47
CA TYR A 250 -5.09 0.45 22.83
C TYR A 250 -4.40 1.74 23.27
N GLU A 251 -3.23 1.61 23.89
CA GLU A 251 -2.38 2.72 24.34
C GLU A 251 -1.88 3.55 23.15
N MET A 252 -1.66 2.92 21.99
CA MET A 252 -1.24 3.59 20.76
C MET A 252 -2.42 4.18 19.98
N TYR A 253 -3.54 3.45 19.93
CA TYR A 253 -4.74 3.90 19.25
C TYR A 253 -5.98 3.43 20.04
N PRO A 254 -6.62 4.27 20.86
CA PRO A 254 -7.73 3.83 21.71
C PRO A 254 -9.07 3.65 20.97
N TRP A 255 -9.23 4.23 19.78
CA TRP A 255 -10.52 4.22 19.07
C TRP A 255 -10.79 2.90 18.32
N LEU A 256 -12.06 2.68 17.98
CA LEU A 256 -12.54 1.44 17.37
C LEU A 256 -12.32 1.38 15.85
N THR A 257 -12.04 2.50 15.20
CA THR A 257 -11.98 2.60 13.75
C THR A 257 -10.95 3.63 13.32
N TYR A 258 -10.21 3.35 12.25
CA TYR A 258 -9.31 4.29 11.60
C TYR A 258 -10.06 5.25 10.68
N PRO A 259 -9.56 6.50 10.48
CA PRO A 259 -10.06 7.34 9.39
C PRO A 259 -9.88 6.62 8.05
N ASP A 260 -10.61 7.06 7.02
CA ASP A 260 -10.43 6.48 5.68
C ASP A 260 -9.00 6.72 5.19
N TYR A 261 -8.38 5.66 4.66
CA TYR A 261 -7.01 5.69 4.14
C TYR A 261 -6.87 4.81 2.90
N THR A 262 -5.80 5.01 2.12
CA THR A 262 -5.44 4.14 1.00
C THR A 262 -4.42 3.10 1.42
N ALA A 263 -4.51 1.88 0.90
CA ALA A 263 -3.54 0.81 1.17
C ALA A 263 -2.10 1.26 0.92
N GLY A 264 -1.18 0.88 1.82
CA GLY A 264 0.25 1.19 1.75
C GLY A 264 0.98 0.67 0.51
N ALA A 265 0.39 -0.28 -0.22
CA ALA A 265 0.86 -0.83 -1.49
C ALA A 265 1.07 0.26 -2.56
N GLY A 266 0.21 1.27 -2.59
CA GLY A 266 0.45 2.43 -3.44
C GLY A 266 -0.76 3.33 -3.61
N TYR A 267 -0.47 4.62 -3.71
CA TYR A 267 -1.47 5.67 -3.91
C TYR A 267 -0.85 6.87 -4.61
N VAL A 268 -1.69 7.70 -5.22
CA VAL A 268 -1.29 8.96 -5.85
C VAL A 268 -2.00 10.12 -5.20
N ILE A 269 -1.27 11.20 -4.97
CA ILE A 269 -1.80 12.46 -4.46
C ILE A 269 -1.38 13.63 -5.34
N SER A 270 -2.19 14.69 -5.37
CA SER A 270 -1.79 15.97 -5.96
C SER A 270 -0.79 16.71 -5.07
N ARG A 271 -0.07 17.66 -5.67
CA ARG A 271 0.91 18.52 -5.01
C ARG A 271 0.37 19.21 -3.75
N ASP A 272 -0.85 19.75 -3.81
CA ASP A 272 -1.48 20.44 -2.68
C ASP A 272 -1.76 19.48 -1.52
N VAL A 273 -2.22 18.26 -1.81
CA VAL A 273 -2.37 17.21 -0.79
C VAL A 273 -1.01 16.84 -0.20
N ALA A 274 0.03 16.66 -1.02
CA ALA A 274 1.38 16.37 -0.52
C ALA A 274 1.87 17.44 0.47
N ASN A 275 1.63 18.72 0.16
CA ASN A 275 1.95 19.82 1.06
C ASN A 275 1.09 19.79 2.33
N LYS A 276 -0.23 19.55 2.22
CA LYS A 276 -1.13 19.43 3.38
C LYS A 276 -0.66 18.35 4.35
N ILE A 277 -0.31 17.17 3.84
CA ILE A 277 0.18 16.05 4.66
C ILE A 277 1.51 16.40 5.33
N TYR A 278 2.44 17.03 4.61
CA TYR A 278 3.68 17.50 5.21
C TYR A 278 3.39 18.46 6.38
N GLN A 279 2.50 19.45 6.21
CA GLN A 279 2.14 20.37 7.30
C GLN A 279 1.48 19.67 8.49
N ALA A 280 0.57 18.72 8.25
CA ALA A 280 -0.02 17.91 9.31
C ALA A 280 1.04 17.14 10.10
N SER A 281 2.02 16.54 9.40
CA SER A 281 3.08 15.77 10.04
C SER A 281 3.99 16.60 10.96
N LEU A 282 4.01 17.93 10.81
CA LEU A 282 4.76 18.82 11.69
C LEU A 282 4.07 19.08 13.04
N THR A 283 2.84 18.59 13.21
CA THR A 283 2.01 18.87 14.41
C THR A 283 1.29 17.64 14.97
N LEU A 284 1.36 16.49 14.31
CA LEU A 284 0.71 15.26 14.74
C LEU A 284 1.72 14.25 15.30
N ASN A 285 1.30 13.50 16.31
CA ASN A 285 2.06 12.42 16.91
C ASN A 285 2.19 11.24 15.94
N ALA A 286 3.42 11.01 15.47
CA ALA A 286 3.73 9.98 14.47
C ALA A 286 4.19 8.64 15.08
N SER A 287 3.80 8.36 16.33
CA SER A 287 4.13 7.10 17.02
C SER A 287 3.38 5.87 16.49
N LEU A 288 2.25 6.06 15.79
CA LEU A 288 1.55 4.96 15.11
C LEU A 288 2.40 4.47 13.94
N TYR A 289 2.82 3.20 13.99
CA TYR A 289 3.72 2.62 12.98
C TYR A 289 3.03 2.08 11.71
N ILE A 290 1.70 2.10 11.68
CA ILE A 290 0.92 1.78 10.49
C ILE A 290 0.89 3.04 9.60
N ASP A 291 1.82 3.12 8.66
CA ASP A 291 2.13 4.33 7.88
C ASP A 291 0.94 4.82 7.05
N ASP A 292 0.23 3.90 6.41
CA ASP A 292 -0.95 4.21 5.61
C ASP A 292 -2.14 4.72 6.44
N VAL A 293 -2.32 4.21 7.66
CA VAL A 293 -3.27 4.77 8.63
C VAL A 293 -2.83 6.16 9.12
N PHE A 294 -1.53 6.35 9.41
CA PHE A 294 -1.02 7.67 9.81
C PHE A 294 -1.21 8.71 8.69
N MET A 295 -1.00 8.31 7.43
CA MET A 295 -1.37 9.12 6.26
C MET A 295 -2.85 9.52 6.27
N GLY A 296 -3.76 8.59 6.59
CA GLY A 296 -5.20 8.88 6.75
C GLY A 296 -5.51 9.83 7.92
N ILE A 297 -4.77 9.73 9.02
CA ILE A 297 -4.85 10.67 10.15
C ILE A 297 -4.44 12.08 9.71
N CYS A 298 -3.29 12.21 9.03
CA CYS A 298 -2.83 13.48 8.47
C CYS A 298 -3.83 14.08 7.48
N ALA A 299 -4.36 13.27 6.56
CA ALA A 299 -5.33 13.70 5.57
C ALA A 299 -6.62 14.19 6.24
N LYS A 300 -7.12 13.44 7.23
CA LYS A 300 -8.33 13.81 7.97
C LYS A 300 -8.14 15.13 8.71
N ALA A 301 -6.97 15.35 9.31
CA ALA A 301 -6.65 16.60 9.99
C ALA A 301 -6.65 17.82 9.04
N MET A 302 -6.29 17.59 7.77
CA MET A 302 -6.26 18.61 6.73
C MET A 302 -7.53 18.68 5.87
N GLY A 303 -8.59 17.94 6.24
CA GLY A 303 -9.86 17.93 5.50
C GLY A 303 -9.81 17.23 4.15
N VAL A 304 -8.81 16.39 3.88
CA VAL A 304 -8.66 15.62 2.63
C VAL A 304 -9.28 14.23 2.81
N LEU A 305 -9.98 13.75 1.79
CA LEU A 305 -10.59 12.41 1.77
C LEU A 305 -10.01 11.56 0.64
N PRO A 306 -9.74 10.27 0.88
CA PRO A 306 -9.26 9.37 -0.16
C PRO A 306 -10.40 8.95 -1.09
N GLN A 307 -10.07 8.83 -2.37
CA GLN A 307 -10.96 8.47 -3.47
C GLN A 307 -10.59 7.08 -3.99
N GLU A 308 -11.59 6.22 -4.14
CA GLU A 308 -11.38 4.85 -4.62
C GLU A 308 -11.05 4.87 -6.11
N HIS A 309 -9.92 4.26 -6.48
CA HIS A 309 -9.62 3.94 -7.87
C HIS A 309 -9.58 2.42 -8.05
N VAL A 310 -10.54 1.89 -8.81
CA VAL A 310 -10.83 0.45 -8.89
C VAL A 310 -9.68 -0.43 -9.43
N TYR A 311 -8.71 0.18 -10.10
CA TYR A 311 -7.53 -0.50 -10.65
C TYR A 311 -6.24 -0.29 -9.86
N PHE A 312 -6.34 0.27 -8.64
CA PHE A 312 -5.26 0.16 -7.66
C PHE A 312 -5.48 -1.13 -6.87
N SER A 313 -4.48 -2.00 -6.85
CA SER A 313 -4.56 -3.24 -6.08
C SER A 313 -4.53 -2.95 -4.59
N GLY A 314 -5.31 -3.72 -3.83
CA GLY A 314 -5.09 -3.87 -2.39
C GLY A 314 -3.92 -4.81 -2.12
N GLU A 315 -4.17 -5.79 -1.26
CA GLU A 315 -3.19 -6.75 -0.74
C GLU A 315 -2.87 -7.91 -1.72
N GLY A 316 -3.58 -8.01 -2.85
CA GLY A 316 -3.52 -9.16 -3.76
C GLY A 316 -2.97 -8.86 -5.15
N LYS A 317 -2.39 -9.90 -5.77
CA LYS A 317 -2.02 -9.91 -7.19
C LYS A 317 -3.23 -9.70 -8.09
N ALA A 318 -3.12 -8.80 -9.05
CA ALA A 318 -4.04 -8.73 -10.17
C ALA A 318 -3.99 -10.04 -10.98
N PRO A 319 -5.14 -10.53 -11.49
CA PRO A 319 -5.13 -11.70 -12.36
C PRO A 319 -4.32 -11.45 -13.63
N TYR A 320 -3.50 -12.43 -14.03
CA TYR A 320 -2.71 -12.37 -15.25
C TYR A 320 -3.59 -12.57 -16.48
N HIS A 321 -4.04 -11.47 -17.09
CA HIS A 321 -4.84 -11.51 -18.30
C HIS A 321 -4.77 -10.18 -19.05
N LEU A 322 -4.76 -10.21 -20.39
CA LEU A 322 -4.68 -9.01 -21.23
C LEU A 322 -5.79 -7.98 -20.92
N CYS A 323 -7.00 -8.45 -20.65
CA CYS A 323 -8.15 -7.60 -20.28
C CYS A 323 -7.99 -6.91 -18.91
N ILE A 324 -7.12 -7.44 -18.05
CA ILE A 324 -6.76 -6.80 -16.79
C ILE A 324 -5.66 -5.77 -17.05
N TYR A 325 -4.62 -6.13 -17.81
CA TYR A 325 -3.50 -5.26 -18.14
C TYR A 325 -3.93 -3.97 -18.83
N ASP A 326 -4.97 -4.04 -19.67
CA ASP A 326 -5.52 -2.88 -20.41
C ASP A 326 -5.87 -1.67 -19.52
N LYS A 327 -6.31 -1.94 -18.28
CA LYS A 327 -6.85 -0.95 -17.35
C LYS A 327 -6.11 -0.89 -16.00
N MET A 328 -5.35 -1.93 -15.66
CA MET A 328 -4.56 -2.04 -14.43
C MET A 328 -3.72 -0.79 -14.18
N MET A 329 -3.70 -0.30 -12.94
CA MET A 329 -2.78 0.75 -12.50
C MET A 329 -1.67 0.17 -11.62
N THR A 330 -2.03 -0.63 -10.62
CA THR A 330 -1.06 -1.29 -9.74
C THR A 330 -1.44 -2.74 -9.47
N SER A 331 -0.44 -3.58 -9.19
CA SER A 331 -0.64 -4.97 -8.75
C SER A 331 0.37 -5.33 -7.67
N HIS A 332 -0.06 -6.04 -6.63
CA HIS A 332 0.77 -6.33 -5.45
C HIS A 332 1.57 -7.64 -5.59
N GLY A 333 2.78 -7.72 -5.03
CA GLY A 333 3.52 -8.98 -4.79
C GLY A 333 4.41 -9.46 -5.95
N HIS A 334 4.90 -8.56 -6.79
CA HIS A 334 5.74 -8.86 -7.96
C HIS A 334 7.24 -8.70 -7.66
N VAL A 335 7.83 -9.72 -7.03
CA VAL A 335 9.27 -9.78 -6.80
C VAL A 335 9.99 -10.55 -7.90
N ALA A 336 9.49 -11.75 -8.22
CA ALA A 336 10.14 -12.67 -9.16
C ALA A 336 9.70 -12.48 -10.62
N ASP A 337 8.47 -12.01 -10.83
CA ASP A 337 7.81 -12.00 -12.14
C ASP A 337 7.69 -10.60 -12.76
N ILE A 338 8.30 -9.58 -12.15
CA ILE A 338 8.17 -8.17 -12.56
C ILE A 338 8.59 -7.92 -14.02
N TYR A 339 9.65 -8.59 -14.50
CA TYR A 339 10.12 -8.48 -15.89
C TYR A 339 9.14 -9.08 -16.89
N GLU A 340 8.66 -10.29 -16.61
CA GLU A 340 7.68 -10.98 -17.46
C GLU A 340 6.34 -10.26 -17.47
N LEU A 341 5.90 -9.78 -16.29
CA LEU A 341 4.69 -8.98 -16.19
C LEU A 341 4.83 -7.66 -16.94
N TRP A 342 5.95 -6.95 -16.84
CA TRP A 342 6.20 -5.73 -17.60
C TRP A 342 6.06 -6.00 -19.10
N LYS A 343 6.78 -7.01 -19.61
CA LYS A 343 6.72 -7.40 -21.03
C LYS A 343 5.32 -7.76 -21.48
N ALA A 344 4.57 -8.52 -20.69
CA ALA A 344 3.22 -8.96 -21.02
C ALA A 344 2.20 -7.80 -20.96
N ALA A 345 2.28 -6.96 -19.93
CA ALA A 345 1.34 -5.87 -19.70
C ALA A 345 1.52 -4.70 -20.68
N THR A 346 2.76 -4.42 -21.11
CA THR A 346 3.05 -3.34 -22.07
C THR A 346 3.07 -3.83 -23.52
N ASN A 347 2.72 -5.08 -23.79
CA ASN A 347 2.69 -5.59 -25.16
C ASN A 347 1.62 -4.85 -25.99
N PRO A 348 1.95 -4.31 -27.19
CA PRO A 348 0.98 -3.65 -28.07
C PRO A 348 -0.27 -4.49 -28.37
N GLU A 349 -0.14 -5.82 -28.36
CA GLU A 349 -1.24 -6.77 -28.51
C GLU A 349 -2.36 -6.59 -27.49
N VAL A 350 -2.02 -6.14 -26.26
CA VAL A 350 -3.03 -5.85 -25.24
C VAL A 350 -4.04 -4.85 -25.79
N LYS A 351 -3.58 -3.71 -26.31
CA LYS A 351 -4.47 -2.68 -26.88
C LYS A 351 -5.15 -3.15 -28.16
N ARG A 352 -4.46 -3.93 -29.00
CA ARG A 352 -5.05 -4.47 -30.23
C ARG A 352 -6.28 -5.33 -29.92
N VAL A 353 -6.16 -6.25 -28.98
CA VAL A 353 -7.24 -7.20 -28.61
C VAL A 353 -8.34 -6.55 -27.77
N THR A 354 -8.01 -5.62 -26.88
CA THR A 354 -9.00 -4.99 -25.96
C THR A 354 -9.79 -3.86 -26.61
N SER A 355 -9.34 -3.36 -27.77
CA SER A 355 -9.98 -2.26 -28.49
C SER A 355 -11.22 -2.70 -29.31
N GLY A 356 -11.99 -1.72 -29.77
CA GLY A 356 -13.22 -1.97 -30.53
C GLY A 356 -14.39 -2.48 -29.67
N LEU A 357 -15.55 -2.63 -30.30
CA LEU A 357 -16.78 -3.06 -29.61
C LEU A 357 -16.65 -4.49 -29.08
N PHE A 358 -16.23 -5.43 -29.93
CA PHE A 358 -16.08 -6.84 -29.57
C PHE A 358 -15.00 -7.06 -28.50
N GLY A 359 -13.86 -6.38 -28.59
CA GLY A 359 -12.80 -6.45 -27.58
C GLY A 359 -13.27 -5.95 -26.20
N ARG A 360 -14.03 -4.85 -26.17
CA ARG A 360 -14.64 -4.34 -24.92
C ARG A 360 -15.66 -5.31 -24.34
N LEU A 361 -16.52 -5.90 -25.16
CA LEU A 361 -17.51 -6.91 -24.70
C LEU A 361 -16.81 -8.16 -24.16
N TYR A 362 -15.84 -8.69 -24.90
CA TYR A 362 -15.00 -9.80 -24.48
C TYR A 362 -14.32 -9.51 -23.13
N CYS A 363 -13.66 -8.36 -23.01
CA CYS A 363 -12.98 -8.00 -21.77
C CYS A 363 -13.93 -7.73 -20.60
N THR A 364 -15.14 -7.25 -20.85
CA THR A 364 -16.17 -7.12 -19.82
C THR A 364 -16.56 -8.50 -19.29
N ALA A 365 -16.86 -9.47 -20.17
CA ALA A 365 -17.20 -10.84 -19.77
C ALA A 365 -16.05 -11.53 -19.03
N VAL A 366 -14.81 -11.39 -19.51
CA VAL A 366 -13.63 -11.94 -18.82
C VAL A 366 -13.45 -11.31 -17.45
N LYS A 367 -13.51 -9.98 -17.33
CA LYS A 367 -13.35 -9.31 -16.02
C LYS A 367 -14.46 -9.71 -15.04
N LEU A 368 -15.70 -9.88 -15.49
CA LEU A 368 -16.77 -10.40 -14.64
C LEU A 368 -16.40 -11.78 -14.07
N THR A 369 -15.85 -12.65 -14.92
CA THR A 369 -15.45 -14.02 -14.54
C THR A 369 -14.24 -14.04 -13.58
N LEU A 370 -13.30 -13.11 -13.75
CA LEU A 370 -12.07 -13.02 -12.96
C LEU A 370 -12.27 -12.26 -11.64
N LEU A 371 -13.06 -11.19 -11.63
CA LEU A 371 -13.13 -10.23 -10.51
C LEU A 371 -14.41 -10.34 -9.67
N CYS A 372 -15.49 -10.93 -10.21
CA CYS A 372 -16.76 -11.07 -9.48
C CYS A 372 -16.90 -12.46 -8.83
N ARG A 373 -15.79 -13.04 -8.38
CA ARG A 373 -15.81 -14.29 -7.62
C ARG A 373 -16.15 -14.00 -6.15
N PRO A 374 -17.10 -14.72 -5.54
CA PRO A 374 -17.61 -14.42 -4.20
C PRO A 374 -16.58 -14.52 -3.06
N TYR A 375 -15.39 -15.07 -3.31
CA TYR A 375 -14.35 -15.30 -2.30
C TYR A 375 -13.00 -14.62 -2.63
N PHE A 376 -12.93 -13.73 -3.63
CA PHE A 376 -11.67 -13.12 -4.08
C PHE A 376 -11.79 -11.59 -4.08
N PHE A 377 -11.28 -10.92 -3.05
CA PHE A 377 -11.41 -9.45 -2.89
C PHE A 377 -10.09 -8.69 -2.70
N ASN A 378 -8.94 -9.38 -2.76
CA ASN A 378 -7.68 -8.77 -2.33
C ASN A 378 -7.03 -7.88 -3.40
N SER A 379 -7.33 -8.08 -4.70
CA SER A 379 -6.77 -7.26 -5.79
C SER A 379 -7.73 -6.15 -6.23
N TYR A 380 -8.68 -6.42 -7.12
CA TYR A 380 -9.66 -5.45 -7.62
C TYR A 380 -11.10 -5.80 -7.23
N PRO A 381 -11.97 -4.80 -7.01
CA PRO A 381 -13.38 -5.06 -6.75
C PRO A 381 -14.11 -5.51 -8.03
N CYS A 382 -15.21 -6.25 -7.88
CA CYS A 382 -16.09 -6.65 -8.99
C CYS A 382 -16.54 -5.45 -9.85
N LYS A 383 -16.72 -4.26 -9.25
CA LYS A 383 -17.04 -3.01 -9.98
C LYS A 383 -16.03 -2.68 -11.09
N ALA A 384 -14.77 -3.09 -10.94
CA ALA A 384 -13.74 -2.92 -11.97
C ALA A 384 -14.03 -3.71 -13.26
N ALA A 385 -14.94 -4.67 -13.24
CA ALA A 385 -15.33 -5.40 -14.44
C ALA A 385 -16.19 -4.57 -15.41
N LEU A 386 -16.89 -3.56 -14.89
CA LEU A 386 -17.88 -2.75 -15.64
C LEU A 386 -17.33 -1.40 -16.12
N LEU A 387 -16.13 -1.02 -15.68
CA LEU A 387 -15.38 0.18 -16.09
C LEU A 387 -14.28 -0.22 -17.08
#